data_AF-C6Y341-F1
#
_entry.id   AF-C6Y341-F1
#
_cell.length_a   1.000
_cell.length_b   1.000
_cell.length_c   1.000
_cell.angle_alpha   90.00
_cell.angle_beta   90.00
_cell.angle_gamma   90.00
#
_symmetry.space_group_name_H-M   'P 1'
#
loop_
_entity.id
_entity.type
_entity.pdbx_description
1 polymer ?
#
loop_
_entity_poly.entity_id
_entity_poly.type
_entity_poly.pdbx_seq_one_letter_code
_entity_poly.pdbx_strand_id
1 'polypeptide(L)'
;MNKFKKVAFGVLIAGLAFGFSAFTTVNKRGIVVYYKIDMTNPLPNNPNGYYYFSEDRCEAGGDICTAQWNIGGNPIPTQDGDALPSTGVTFQPGSVRSGHFE
;
A
#
# COMPACT_ATOMS: atom_id res chain seq x y z
N MET A 1 -46.45 32.91 -10.20
CA MET A 1 -45.07 32.41 -9.97
C MET A 1 -44.35 32.30 -11.32
N ASN A 2 -43.40 33.20 -11.61
CA ASN A 2 -42.81 33.35 -12.95
C ASN A 2 -41.81 32.22 -13.29
N LYS A 3 -41.91 31.71 -14.52
CA LYS A 3 -41.29 30.49 -15.05
C LYS A 3 -39.76 30.42 -14.85
N PHE A 4 -39.08 31.56 -14.78
CA PHE A 4 -37.64 31.67 -14.54
C PHE A 4 -37.17 31.06 -13.21
N LYS A 5 -37.97 31.17 -12.14
CA LYS A 5 -37.57 30.66 -10.81
C LYS A 5 -37.53 29.13 -10.73
N LYS A 6 -38.27 28.43 -11.61
CA LYS A 6 -38.29 26.95 -11.67
C LYS A 6 -37.08 26.37 -12.42
N VAL A 7 -36.57 27.09 -13.43
CA VAL A 7 -35.45 26.63 -14.26
C VAL A 7 -34.12 26.75 -13.51
N ALA A 8 -33.93 27.84 -12.76
CA ALA A 8 -32.72 28.05 -11.96
C ALA A 8 -32.53 26.97 -10.88
N PHE A 9 -33.61 26.49 -10.28
CA PHE A 9 -33.56 25.42 -9.28
C PHE A 9 -33.23 24.05 -9.88
N GLY A 10 -33.66 23.77 -11.13
CA GLY A 10 -33.36 22.51 -11.81
C GLY A 10 -31.89 22.36 -12.20
N VAL A 11 -31.24 23.45 -12.63
CA VAL A 11 -29.82 23.45 -13.01
C VAL A 11 -28.91 23.32 -11.78
N LEU A 12 -29.31 23.88 -10.64
CA LEU A 12 -28.53 23.87 -9.41
C LEU A 12 -28.46 22.46 -8.77
N ILE A 13 -29.52 21.66 -8.90
CA ILE A 13 -29.55 20.26 -8.45
C ILE A 13 -28.75 19.35 -9.39
N ALA A 14 -28.77 19.62 -10.70
CA ALA A 14 -28.00 18.86 -11.68
C ALA A 14 -26.47 19.07 -11.52
N GLY A 15 -26.03 20.26 -11.13
CA GLY A 15 -24.60 20.54 -10.89
C GLY A 15 -24.02 19.84 -9.64
N LEU A 16 -24.84 19.58 -8.63
CA LEU A 16 -24.43 18.95 -7.37
C LEU A 16 -24.26 17.42 -7.47
N ALA A 17 -24.87 16.76 -8.44
CA ALA A 17 -24.81 15.31 -8.61
C ALA A 17 -23.52 14.81 -9.29
N PHE A 18 -22.85 15.65 -10.09
CA PHE A 18 -21.60 15.29 -10.78
C PHE A 18 -20.33 15.74 -10.03
N GLY A 19 -20.48 16.46 -8.92
CA GLY A 19 -19.35 17.07 -8.19
C GLY A 19 -18.60 16.17 -7.22
N PHE A 20 -19.09 14.95 -6.92
CA PHE A 20 -18.51 14.11 -5.86
C PHE A 20 -17.80 12.84 -6.35
N SER A 21 -17.79 12.55 -7.66
CA SER A 21 -17.24 11.27 -8.16
C SER A 21 -15.73 11.26 -8.38
N ALA A 22 -15.00 12.35 -8.13
CA ALA A 22 -13.57 12.46 -8.47
C ALA A 22 -12.59 12.34 -7.28
N PHE A 23 -13.05 12.18 -6.04
CA PHE A 23 -12.16 12.32 -4.87
C PHE A 23 -12.24 11.21 -3.81
N THR A 24 -12.60 9.98 -4.18
CA THR A 24 -12.52 8.86 -3.23
C THR A 24 -11.91 7.58 -3.79
N THR A 25 -10.91 7.68 -4.66
CA THR A 25 -9.82 6.68 -4.61
C THR A 25 -8.70 7.30 -3.79
N VAL A 26 -9.00 7.55 -2.51
CA VAL A 26 -7.94 7.74 -1.51
C VAL A 26 -7.20 6.41 -1.50
N ASN A 27 -6.02 6.40 -2.12
CA ASN A 27 -5.04 5.31 -2.08
C ASN A 27 -5.08 4.69 -0.67
N LYS A 28 -5.75 3.54 -0.52
CA LYS A 28 -5.70 2.77 0.71
C LYS A 28 -4.22 2.44 0.89
N ARG A 29 -3.62 3.09 1.88
CA ARG A 29 -2.18 3.13 2.15
C ARG A 29 -1.55 1.78 1.80
N GLY A 30 -0.77 1.74 0.72
CA GLY A 30 -0.10 0.53 0.22
C GLY A 30 1.07 0.11 1.08
N ILE A 31 0.99 0.25 2.41
CA ILE A 31 2.08 -0.18 3.30
C ILE A 31 1.83 -1.63 3.67
N VAL A 32 2.73 -2.51 3.26
CA VAL A 32 2.65 -3.95 3.46
C VAL A 32 3.93 -4.45 4.14
N VAL A 33 3.79 -5.44 5.02
CA VAL A 33 4.93 -6.11 5.67
C VAL A 33 5.45 -7.20 4.74
N TYR A 34 6.75 -7.22 4.50
CA TYR A 34 7.44 -8.27 3.76
C TYR A 34 8.53 -8.90 4.63
N TYR A 35 8.80 -10.19 4.42
CA TYR A 35 9.84 -10.98 5.08
C TYR A 35 11.11 -11.02 4.25
N LYS A 36 12.26 -10.83 4.89
CA LYS A 36 13.57 -10.93 4.26
C LYS A 36 14.03 -12.39 4.29
N ILE A 37 13.81 -13.11 3.19
CA ILE A 37 14.18 -14.53 3.09
C ILE A 37 15.59 -14.74 2.54
N ASP A 38 16.10 -13.77 1.77
CA ASP A 38 17.45 -13.81 1.19
C ASP A 38 18.32 -12.71 1.80
N MET A 39 19.39 -13.11 2.49
CA MET A 39 20.32 -12.21 3.18
C MET A 39 21.55 -11.82 2.35
N THR A 40 21.61 -12.17 1.05
CA THR A 40 22.71 -11.78 0.14
C THR A 40 22.97 -10.27 0.17
N ASN A 41 21.90 -9.49 0.33
CA ASN A 41 21.99 -8.05 0.61
C ASN A 41 21.27 -7.75 1.93
N PRO A 42 21.99 -7.65 3.05
CA PRO A 42 21.41 -7.54 4.40
C PRO A 42 21.00 -6.10 4.76
N LEU A 43 20.88 -5.20 3.78
CA LEU A 43 20.44 -3.83 4.04
C LEU A 43 18.90 -3.81 4.12
N PRO A 44 18.29 -3.27 5.19
CA PRO A 44 16.83 -3.29 5.34
C PRO A 44 16.08 -2.53 4.25
N ASN A 45 16.71 -1.50 3.69
CA ASN A 45 16.18 -0.66 2.63
C ASN A 45 16.44 -1.21 1.22
N ASN A 46 17.04 -2.40 1.08
CA ASN A 46 17.19 -3.06 -0.21
C ASN A 46 15.96 -3.94 -0.47
N PRO A 47 15.18 -3.69 -1.54
CA PRO A 47 13.95 -4.45 -1.80
C PRO A 47 14.21 -5.92 -2.20
N ASN A 48 15.42 -6.28 -2.63
CA ASN A 48 15.72 -7.64 -3.06
C ASN A 48 15.63 -8.62 -1.89
N GLY A 49 15.05 -9.79 -2.11
CA GLY A 49 14.93 -10.82 -1.09
C GLY A 49 13.77 -10.61 -0.11
N TYR A 50 12.89 -9.64 -0.36
CA TYR A 50 11.65 -9.45 0.39
C TYR A 50 10.46 -10.14 -0.26
N TYR A 51 9.71 -10.91 0.52
CA TYR A 51 8.56 -11.70 0.07
C TYR A 51 7.41 -11.57 1.05
N TYR A 52 6.18 -11.52 0.54
CA TYR A 52 4.99 -11.41 1.36
C TYR A 52 4.60 -12.77 1.91
N PHE A 53 4.21 -12.81 3.18
CA PHE A 53 3.56 -13.95 3.81
C PHE A 53 2.44 -13.43 4.70
N SER A 54 1.31 -14.12 4.67
CA SER A 54 0.09 -13.75 5.40
C SER A 54 0.18 -14.03 6.90
N GLU A 55 0.99 -14.99 7.31
CA GLU A 55 1.24 -15.38 8.71
C GLU A 55 2.59 -14.85 9.22
N ASP A 56 2.76 -14.79 10.56
CA ASP A 56 4.06 -14.46 11.15
C ASP A 56 5.02 -15.63 11.00
N ARG A 57 6.07 -15.45 10.18
CA ARG A 57 7.12 -16.45 9.91
C ARG A 57 8.45 -16.04 10.53
N CYS A 58 8.39 -15.16 11.53
CA CYS A 58 9.54 -14.51 12.11
C CYS A 58 10.06 -15.26 13.33
N GLU A 59 11.26 -15.82 13.21
CA GLU A 59 11.94 -16.52 14.30
C GLU A 59 12.96 -15.62 15.00
N ALA A 60 13.17 -15.90 16.29
CA ALA A 60 14.08 -15.13 17.12
C ALA A 60 15.55 -15.37 16.73
N GLY A 61 16.37 -14.31 16.83
CA GLY A 61 17.78 -14.34 16.42
C GLY A 61 17.97 -13.98 14.95
N GLY A 62 19.10 -13.38 14.59
CA GLY A 62 19.35 -12.80 13.26
C GLY A 62 19.17 -11.28 13.21
N ASP A 63 19.49 -10.70 12.06
CA ASP A 63 19.57 -9.24 11.90
C ASP A 63 18.22 -8.64 11.45
N ILE A 64 17.61 -9.22 10.41
CA ILE A 64 16.42 -8.68 9.75
C ILE A 64 15.48 -9.82 9.42
N CYS A 65 14.26 -9.69 9.90
CA CYS A 65 13.19 -10.62 9.61
C CYS A 65 12.14 -10.01 8.68
N THR A 66 11.61 -8.85 9.05
CA THR A 66 10.59 -8.15 8.25
C THR A 66 10.85 -6.67 8.15
N ALA A 67 10.33 -6.04 7.11
CA ALA A 67 10.21 -4.59 7.01
C ALA A 67 8.89 -4.20 6.34
N GLN A 68 8.43 -2.98 6.60
CA GLN A 68 7.28 -2.42 5.89
C GLN A 68 7.72 -1.65 4.65
N TRP A 69 6.95 -1.85 3.59
CA TRP A 69 7.17 -1.23 2.29
C TRP A 69 5.89 -0.59 1.80
N ASN A 70 5.97 0.67 1.40
CA ASN A 70 4.91 1.30 0.64
C ASN A 70 5.03 0.84 -0.82
N ILE A 71 4.09 0.03 -1.28
CA ILE A 71 4.05 -0.51 -2.64
C ILE A 71 3.47 0.46 -3.67
N GLY A 72 3.04 1.65 -3.25
CA GLY A 72 2.57 2.70 -4.15
C GLY A 72 1.37 2.27 -4.99
N GLY A 73 1.55 2.25 -6.32
CA GLY A 73 0.54 1.80 -7.29
C GLY A 73 0.67 0.33 -7.69
N ASN A 74 1.62 -0.42 -7.11
CA ASN A 74 1.74 -1.85 -7.37
C ASN A 74 0.54 -2.62 -6.79
N PRO A 75 0.18 -3.78 -7.37
CA PRO A 75 -0.87 -4.63 -6.82
C PRO A 75 -0.51 -5.07 -5.40
N ILE A 76 -1.51 -5.06 -4.50
CA ILE A 76 -1.38 -5.61 -3.15
C ILE A 76 -1.11 -7.12 -3.28
N PRO A 77 -0.06 -7.66 -2.62
CA PRO A 77 0.18 -9.10 -2.65
C PRO A 77 -1.00 -9.83 -2.02
N THR A 78 -1.33 -10.98 -2.58
CA THR A 78 -2.49 -11.79 -2.14
C THR A 78 -2.10 -13.22 -1.81
N GLN A 79 -0.88 -13.62 -2.14
CA GLN A 79 -0.39 -14.98 -1.98
C GLN A 79 0.97 -14.97 -1.29
N ASP A 80 1.18 -15.97 -0.44
CA ASP A 80 2.47 -16.20 0.19
C ASP A 80 3.54 -16.47 -0.88
N GLY A 81 4.71 -15.87 -0.72
CA GLY A 81 5.77 -15.91 -1.72
C GLY A 81 5.64 -14.87 -2.83
N ASP A 82 4.66 -13.95 -2.76
CA ASP A 82 4.64 -12.77 -3.64
C ASP A 82 5.87 -11.90 -3.35
N ALA A 83 6.76 -11.77 -4.34
CA ALA A 83 7.96 -10.95 -4.21
C ALA A 83 7.62 -9.46 -4.11
N LEU A 84 8.39 -8.71 -3.31
CA LEU A 84 8.32 -7.26 -3.29
C LEU A 84 8.67 -6.72 -4.70
N PRO A 85 7.85 -5.83 -5.28
CA PRO A 85 8.17 -5.23 -6.57
C PRO A 85 9.51 -4.49 -6.53
N SER A 86 10.31 -4.64 -7.59
CA SER A 86 11.65 -4.02 -7.67
C SER A 86 11.62 -2.50 -7.88
N THR A 87 10.48 -1.94 -8.30
CA THR A 87 10.31 -0.51 -8.58
C THR A 87 8.97 0.01 -8.07
N GLY A 88 8.88 1.33 -7.89
CA GLY A 88 7.66 1.96 -7.37
C GLY A 88 7.34 1.63 -5.91
N VAL A 89 8.34 1.11 -5.17
CA VAL A 89 8.24 0.80 -3.74
C VAL A 89 9.07 1.77 -2.90
N THR A 90 8.66 2.03 -1.67
CA THR A 90 9.38 2.91 -0.74
C THR A 90 9.45 2.27 0.64
N PHE A 91 10.67 2.00 1.09
CA PHE A 91 10.96 1.49 2.42
C PHE A 91 10.41 2.43 3.51
N GLN A 92 9.83 1.87 4.58
CA GLN A 92 9.37 2.64 5.74
C GLN A 92 10.44 2.60 6.84
N PRO A 93 11.14 3.72 7.12
CA PRO A 93 12.15 3.76 8.18
C PRO A 93 11.58 3.41 9.56
N GLY A 94 12.34 2.67 10.37
CA GLY A 94 11.92 2.26 11.71
C GLY A 94 10.91 1.11 11.76
N SER A 95 10.53 0.53 10.61
CA SER A 95 9.58 -0.59 10.53
C SER A 95 10.23 -1.97 10.58
N VAL A 96 11.56 -2.03 10.70
CA VAL A 96 12.32 -3.27 10.69
C VAL A 96 12.07 -4.04 11.98
N ARG A 97 11.69 -5.31 11.86
CA ARG A 97 11.72 -6.27 12.98
C ARG A 97 12.95 -7.14 12.86
N SER A 98 13.70 -7.24 13.95
CA SER A 98 14.85 -8.15 14.10
C SER A 98 14.38 -9.60 14.18
N GLY A 99 15.20 -10.51 13.67
CA GLY A 99 14.92 -11.94 13.61
C GLY A 99 15.45 -12.54 12.31
N HIS A 100 14.91 -13.69 11.92
CA HIS A 100 15.09 -14.29 10.60
C HIS A 100 13.79 -14.94 10.15
N PHE A 101 13.68 -15.23 8.85
CA PHE A 101 12.64 -16.11 8.33
C PHE A 101 12.96 -17.55 8.75
N GLU A 102 11.95 -18.30 9.24
CA GLU A 102 12.08 -19.71 9.69
C GLU A 102 12.71 -20.68 8.68
#